data_AF-A0A183JNZ3-F1
#
_entry.id   AF-A0A183JNZ3-F1
#
_cell.length_a   1.000
_cell.length_b   1.000
_cell.length_c   1.000
_cell.angle_alpha   90.00
_cell.angle_beta   90.00
_cell.angle_gamma   90.00
#
_symmetry.space_group_name_H-M   'P 1'
#
loop_
_entity.id
_entity.type
_entity.pdbx_description
1 polymer ?
#
loop_
_entity_poly.entity_id
_entity_poly.type
_entity_poly.pdbx_seq_one_letter_code
_entity_poly.pdbx_strand_id
1 'polypeptide(L)'
;MSVASGCRLKWCTSVGDIVKRTSTLINYARSVYDKVGSSKPDTFESVVLPISMFEAEYQTERNAIDFPQHTFPCKAIRDASCDATRKLSDVEVELEMRKDVFEKFVSVQKNIDSSFSDEYRRYVDRKVQLGRRNGLLLASV
;
A
#
# COMPACT_ATOMS: atom_id res chain seq x y z
N MET A 1 20.26 -20.26 -1.48
CA MET A 1 20.63 -18.97 -0.88
C MET A 1 19.89 -18.84 0.44
N SER A 2 20.58 -18.93 1.58
CA SER A 2 19.96 -18.63 2.88
C SER A 2 19.80 -17.11 2.98
N VAL A 3 18.56 -16.65 3.10
CA VAL A 3 18.27 -15.23 3.29
C VAL A 3 18.68 -14.83 4.70
N ALA A 4 19.41 -13.71 4.86
CA ALA A 4 19.83 -13.23 6.17
C ALA A 4 18.62 -13.00 7.10
N SER A 5 18.79 -13.23 8.41
CA SER A 5 17.73 -13.00 9.39
C SER A 5 17.18 -11.57 9.27
N GLY A 6 15.86 -11.44 9.17
CA GLY A 6 15.16 -10.16 8.98
C GLY A 6 14.94 -9.73 7.53
N CYS A 7 15.64 -10.30 6.54
CA CYS A 7 15.35 -10.01 5.13
C CYS A 7 14.18 -10.86 4.64
N ARG A 8 13.07 -10.19 4.31
CA ARG A 8 11.83 -10.82 3.82
C ARG A 8 11.71 -10.81 2.29
N LEU A 9 12.66 -10.16 1.61
CA LEU A 9 12.61 -9.95 0.17
C LEU A 9 12.91 -11.26 -0.58
N LYS A 10 12.00 -11.66 -1.48
CA LYS A 10 12.12 -12.85 -2.32
C LYS A 10 12.08 -12.45 -3.80
N TRP A 11 13.22 -12.46 -4.47
CA TRP A 11 13.32 -12.09 -5.89
C TRP A 11 12.50 -13.02 -6.79
N CYS A 12 11.70 -12.43 -7.69
CA CYS A 12 11.03 -13.20 -8.73
C CYS A 12 12.06 -13.80 -9.70
N THR A 13 11.94 -15.09 -10.00
CA THR A 13 12.90 -15.80 -10.87
C THR A 13 12.29 -16.19 -12.23
N SER A 14 11.01 -15.91 -12.45
CA SER A 14 10.32 -16.20 -13.72
C SER A 14 9.22 -15.18 -14.04
N VAL A 15 8.88 -15.06 -15.33
CA VAL A 15 7.78 -14.21 -15.82
C VAL A 15 6.45 -14.62 -15.18
N GLY A 16 6.17 -15.93 -15.10
CA GLY A 16 4.94 -16.44 -14.50
C GLY A 16 4.81 -16.08 -13.02
N ASP A 17 5.91 -16.11 -12.27
CA ASP A 17 5.93 -15.70 -10.86
C ASP A 17 5.64 -14.21 -10.70
N ILE A 18 6.27 -13.34 -11.51
CA ILE A 18 5.99 -11.90 -11.52
C ILE A 18 4.50 -11.62 -11.76
N VAL A 19 3.93 -12.22 -12.81
CA VAL A 19 2.52 -12.01 -13.17
C VAL A 19 1.59 -12.47 -12.04
N LYS A 20 1.84 -13.65 -11.47
CA LYS A 20 1.03 -14.20 -10.39
C LYS A 20 1.11 -13.31 -9.14
N ARG A 21 2.32 -12.98 -8.69
CA ARG A 21 2.55 -12.20 -7.47
C ARG A 21 1.99 -10.78 -7.59
N THR A 22 2.10 -10.17 -8.77
CA THR A 22 1.46 -8.87 -9.05
C THR A 22 -0.05 -8.93 -8.87
N SER A 23 -0.73 -9.91 -9.49
CA SER A 23 -2.17 -10.07 -9.35
C SER A 23 -2.59 -10.37 -7.91
N THR A 24 -1.83 -11.22 -7.21
CA THR A 24 -2.06 -11.51 -5.78
C THR A 24 -1.92 -10.25 -4.92
N LEU A 25 -0.87 -9.45 -5.14
CA LEU A 25 -0.61 -8.23 -4.39
C LEU A 25 -1.70 -7.17 -4.62
N ILE A 26 -2.14 -6.98 -5.87
CA ILE A 26 -3.24 -6.08 -6.22
C ILE A 26 -4.54 -6.49 -5.50
N ASN A 27 -4.89 -7.78 -5.56
CA ASN A 27 -6.11 -8.27 -4.89
C ASN A 27 -6.03 -8.14 -3.38
N TYR A 28 -4.85 -8.41 -2.80
CA TYR A 28 -4.62 -8.23 -1.37
C TYR A 28 -4.77 -6.76 -0.97
N ALA A 29 -4.15 -5.84 -1.71
CA ALA A 29 -4.23 -4.40 -1.46
C ALA A 29 -5.66 -3.88 -1.46
N ARG A 30 -6.45 -4.24 -2.49
CA ARG A 30 -7.89 -3.94 -2.54
C ARG A 30 -8.64 -4.49 -1.34
N SER A 31 -8.40 -5.77 -0.98
CA SER A 31 -9.09 -6.40 0.14
C SER A 31 -8.83 -5.72 1.48
N VAL A 32 -7.61 -5.21 1.72
CA VAL A 32 -7.27 -4.47 2.93
C VAL A 32 -8.01 -3.13 2.96
N TYR A 33 -7.99 -2.39 1.86
CA TYR A 33 -8.70 -1.11 1.76
C TYR A 33 -10.22 -1.29 1.84
N ASP A 34 -10.78 -2.35 1.28
CA ASP A 34 -12.21 -2.67 1.40
C ASP A 34 -12.61 -2.99 2.85
N LYS A 35 -11.77 -3.78 3.54
CA LYS A 35 -11.99 -4.09 4.95
C LYS A 35 -11.91 -2.84 5.83
N VAL A 36 -10.95 -1.95 5.56
CA VAL A 36 -10.83 -0.69 6.30
C VAL A 36 -11.99 0.25 5.95
N GLY A 37 -12.33 0.39 4.68
CA GLY A 37 -13.45 1.21 4.18
C GLY A 37 -14.82 0.80 4.73
N SER A 38 -14.99 -0.48 5.08
CA SER A 38 -16.21 -1.01 5.70
C SER A 38 -16.15 -1.14 7.24
N SER A 39 -15.01 -0.89 7.88
CA SER A 39 -14.84 -1.09 9.34
C SER A 39 -15.71 -0.14 10.17
N LYS A 40 -16.13 -0.54 11.38
CA LYS A 40 -16.67 0.37 12.41
C LYS A 40 -16.37 -0.25 13.79
N PRO A 41 -16.11 0.54 14.85
CA PRO A 41 -15.94 2.01 14.86
C PRO A 41 -14.64 2.45 14.17
N ASP A 42 -14.52 3.75 13.85
CA ASP A 42 -13.31 4.34 13.27
C ASP A 42 -12.29 4.63 14.39
N THR A 43 -11.34 3.72 14.61
CA THR A 43 -10.31 3.83 15.65
C THR A 43 -8.93 3.62 15.06
N PHE A 44 -7.89 3.88 15.87
CA PHE A 44 -6.52 3.58 15.48
C PHE A 44 -6.36 2.11 15.07
N GLU A 45 -6.92 1.18 15.85
CA GLU A 45 -6.80 -0.27 15.65
C GLU A 45 -7.57 -0.75 14.41
N SER A 46 -8.71 -0.13 14.09
CA SER A 46 -9.55 -0.55 12.97
C SER A 46 -9.20 0.13 11.63
N VAL A 47 -8.45 1.24 11.66
CA VAL A 47 -8.10 2.04 10.48
C VAL A 47 -6.59 2.18 10.30
N VAL A 48 -5.90 2.76 11.28
CA VAL A 48 -4.50 3.19 11.14
C VAL A 48 -3.55 2.00 11.16
N LEU A 49 -3.70 1.12 12.15
CA LEU A 49 -2.87 -0.05 12.34
C LEU A 49 -2.89 -0.99 11.10
N PRO A 50 -4.04 -1.45 10.60
CA PRO A 50 -4.07 -2.36 9.44
C PRO A 50 -3.46 -1.76 8.18
N ILE A 51 -3.69 -0.47 7.91
CA ILE A 51 -3.07 0.21 6.76
C ILE A 51 -1.55 0.33 6.94
N SER A 52 -1.08 0.69 8.13
CA SER A 52 0.38 0.83 8.38
C SER A 52 1.13 -0.51 8.23
N MET A 53 0.55 -1.60 8.74
CA MET A 53 1.13 -2.94 8.59
C MET A 53 1.09 -3.40 7.14
N PHE A 54 -0.04 -3.18 6.45
CA PHE A 54 -0.17 -3.46 5.03
C PHE A 54 0.88 -2.72 4.21
N GLU A 55 1.12 -1.43 4.46
CA GLU A 55 2.11 -0.65 3.68
C GLU A 55 3.53 -1.20 3.81
N ALA A 56 3.91 -1.66 5.00
CA ALA A 56 5.21 -2.31 5.21
C ALA A 56 5.34 -3.62 4.42
N GLU A 57 4.29 -4.45 4.43
CA GLU A 57 4.24 -5.71 3.68
C GLU A 57 4.20 -5.48 2.17
N TYR A 58 3.33 -4.57 1.72
CA TYR A 58 3.13 -4.21 0.33
C TYR A 58 4.42 -3.68 -0.28
N GLN A 59 5.12 -2.77 0.41
CA GLN A 59 6.37 -2.21 -0.12
C GLN A 59 7.45 -3.29 -0.29
N THR A 60 7.53 -4.24 0.64
CA THR A 60 8.50 -5.34 0.56
C THR A 60 8.23 -6.22 -0.67
N GLU A 61 6.97 -6.58 -0.91
CA GLU A 61 6.57 -7.42 -2.03
C GLU A 61 6.66 -6.68 -3.37
N ARG A 62 6.22 -5.42 -3.41
CA ARG A 62 6.37 -4.52 -4.57
C ARG A 62 7.83 -4.41 -5.01
N ASN A 63 8.75 -4.16 -4.08
CA ASN A 63 10.18 -4.03 -4.37
C ASN A 63 10.76 -5.32 -5.00
N ALA A 64 10.24 -6.49 -4.62
CA ALA A 64 10.67 -7.75 -5.22
C ALA A 64 10.16 -7.94 -6.66
N ILE A 65 9.06 -7.27 -7.00
CA ILE A 65 8.39 -7.33 -8.32
C ILE A 65 8.93 -6.26 -9.27
N ASP A 66 9.17 -5.04 -8.80
CA ASP A 66 9.54 -3.90 -9.66
C ASP A 66 11.06 -3.76 -9.88
N PHE A 67 11.89 -4.12 -8.91
CA PHE A 67 13.33 -3.96 -9.02
C PHE A 67 13.99 -4.81 -10.15
N PRO A 68 13.51 -6.02 -10.48
CA PRO A 68 14.07 -6.82 -11.56
C PRO A 68 14.13 -6.09 -12.91
N GLN A 69 13.23 -5.14 -13.20
CA GLN A 69 13.27 -4.37 -14.45
C GLN A 69 14.57 -3.60 -14.67
N HIS A 70 15.29 -3.25 -13.59
CA HIS A 70 16.52 -2.46 -13.66
C HIS A 70 17.78 -3.33 -13.72
N THR A 71 17.73 -4.56 -13.20
CA THR A 71 18.93 -5.32 -12.85
C THR A 71 18.98 -6.73 -13.41
N PHE A 72 17.85 -7.32 -13.78
CA PHE A 72 17.81 -8.73 -14.17
C PHE A 72 18.40 -8.96 -15.58
N PRO A 73 19.26 -9.97 -15.81
CA PRO A 73 19.91 -10.16 -17.11
C PRO A 73 18.95 -10.57 -18.24
N CYS A 74 17.89 -11.31 -17.92
CA CYS A 74 16.89 -11.76 -18.88
C CYS A 74 15.91 -10.64 -19.27
N LYS A 75 15.84 -10.30 -20.57
CA LYS A 75 14.92 -9.28 -21.11
C LYS A 75 13.46 -9.57 -20.78
N ALA A 76 13.00 -10.82 -20.96
CA ALA A 76 11.60 -11.18 -20.72
C ALA A 76 11.17 -10.94 -19.26
N ILE A 77 12.08 -11.13 -18.29
CA ILE A 77 11.83 -10.83 -16.88
C ILE A 77 11.78 -9.33 -16.63
N ARG A 78 12.67 -8.55 -17.26
CA ARG A 78 12.64 -7.09 -17.16
C ARG A 78 11.34 -6.51 -17.72
N ASP A 79 10.93 -6.98 -18.89
CA ASP A 79 9.69 -6.54 -19.54
C ASP A 79 8.48 -6.85 -18.64
N ALA A 80 8.39 -8.07 -18.09
CA ALA A 80 7.32 -8.45 -17.19
C ALA A 80 7.30 -7.64 -15.88
N SER A 81 8.47 -7.32 -15.33
CA SER A 81 8.62 -6.47 -14.14
C SER A 81 8.21 -5.02 -14.42
N CYS A 82 8.52 -4.50 -15.61
CA CYS A 82 8.06 -3.17 -16.04
C CYS A 82 6.54 -3.13 -16.21
N ASP A 83 5.95 -4.15 -16.85
CA ASP A 83 4.49 -4.29 -16.98
C ASP A 83 3.79 -4.40 -15.62
N ALA A 84 4.38 -5.18 -14.70
CA ALA A 84 3.88 -5.29 -13.34
C ALA A 84 3.93 -3.94 -12.60
N THR A 85 5.02 -3.18 -12.74
CA THR A 85 5.18 -1.86 -12.13
C THR A 85 4.06 -0.91 -12.55
N ARG A 86 3.70 -0.88 -13.85
CA ARG A 86 2.58 -0.05 -14.32
C ARG A 86 1.26 -0.43 -13.65
N LYS A 87 0.95 -1.73 -13.58
CA LYS A 87 -0.27 -2.23 -12.90
C LYS A 87 -0.30 -1.90 -11.41
N LEU A 88 0.85 -1.94 -10.74
CA LEU A 88 0.96 -1.58 -9.32
C LEU A 88 0.78 -0.07 -9.12
N SER A 89 1.34 0.77 -10.01
CA SER A 89 1.09 2.22 -9.98
C SER A 89 -0.39 2.56 -10.22
N ASP A 90 -1.06 1.85 -11.13
CA ASP A 90 -2.49 2.05 -11.37
C ASP A 90 -3.33 1.73 -10.11
N VAL A 91 -3.04 0.61 -9.43
CA VAL A 91 -3.77 0.27 -8.19
C VAL A 91 -3.42 1.24 -7.05
N GLU A 92 -2.19 1.75 -6.98
CA GLU A 92 -1.84 2.74 -5.96
C GLU A 92 -2.65 4.01 -6.09
N VAL A 93 -2.81 4.52 -7.31
CA VAL A 93 -3.68 5.68 -7.57
C VAL A 93 -5.12 5.34 -7.21
N GLU A 94 -5.63 4.16 -7.59
CA GLU A 94 -6.97 3.69 -7.21
C GLU A 94 -7.17 3.74 -5.69
N LEU A 95 -6.22 3.20 -4.91
CA LEU A 95 -6.30 3.13 -3.45
C LEU A 95 -6.13 4.50 -2.79
N GLU A 96 -5.24 5.35 -3.30
CA GLU A 96 -5.03 6.72 -2.82
C GLU A 96 -6.25 7.63 -3.05
N MET A 97 -7.12 7.27 -4.00
CA MET A 97 -8.36 8.00 -4.30
C MET A 97 -9.59 7.48 -3.52
N ARG A 98 -9.42 6.51 -2.61
CA ARG A 98 -10.50 5.93 -1.80
C ARG A 98 -11.02 6.92 -0.75
N LYS A 99 -12.11 7.62 -1.10
CA LYS A 99 -12.75 8.61 -0.23
C LYS A 99 -13.27 8.02 1.08
N ASP A 100 -13.83 6.81 1.04
CA ASP A 100 -14.31 6.07 2.21
C ASP A 100 -13.20 5.81 3.23
N VAL A 101 -12.01 5.43 2.78
CA VAL A 101 -10.83 5.25 3.65
C VAL A 101 -10.30 6.60 4.13
N PHE A 102 -10.27 7.63 3.28
CA PHE A 102 -9.87 8.97 3.67
C PHE A 102 -10.74 9.55 4.80
N GLU A 103 -12.06 9.43 4.70
CA GLU A 103 -13.00 9.92 5.72
C GLU A 103 -12.76 9.25 7.08
N LYS A 104 -12.35 7.99 7.09
CA LYS A 104 -11.96 7.27 8.30
C LYS A 104 -10.69 7.81 8.93
N PHE A 105 -9.67 8.12 8.12
CA PHE A 105 -8.46 8.79 8.63
C PHE A 105 -8.79 10.17 9.21
N VAL A 106 -9.71 10.93 8.58
CA VAL A 106 -10.19 12.21 9.13
C VAL A 106 -10.94 12.01 10.46
N SER A 107 -11.71 10.93 10.58
CA SER A 107 -12.41 10.57 11.82
C SER A 107 -11.41 10.25 12.93
N VAL A 108 -10.42 9.39 12.67
CA VAL A 108 -9.38 9.04 13.63
C VAL A 108 -8.52 10.24 14.01
N GLN A 109 -8.17 11.13 13.07
CA GLN A 109 -7.39 12.34 13.35
C GLN A 109 -8.03 13.24 14.41
N LYS A 110 -9.37 13.28 14.49
CA LYS A 110 -10.07 14.08 15.51
C LYS A 110 -9.96 13.51 16.92
N ASN A 111 -9.69 12.21 17.04
CA ASN A 111 -9.72 11.47 18.30
C ASN A 111 -8.33 11.00 18.75
N ILE A 112 -7.31 11.10 17.89
CA ILE A 112 -5.94 10.74 18.24
C ILE A 112 -5.32 11.81 19.13
N ASP A 113 -4.71 11.40 20.25
CA ASP A 113 -4.20 12.29 21.29
C ASP A 113 -2.75 11.98 21.69
N SER A 114 -2.29 12.58 22.78
CA SER A 114 -0.93 12.39 23.30
C SER A 114 -0.62 10.99 23.84
N SER A 115 -1.60 10.09 23.93
CA SER A 115 -1.37 8.69 24.33
C SER A 115 -0.68 7.87 23.23
N PHE A 116 -0.80 8.29 21.96
CA PHE A 116 -0.10 7.69 20.83
C PHE A 116 1.29 8.29 20.63
N SER A 117 2.18 7.57 19.95
CA SER A 117 3.51 8.10 19.61
C SER A 117 3.41 9.27 18.63
N ASP A 118 4.40 10.17 18.69
CA ASP A 118 4.53 11.30 17.76
C ASP A 118 4.57 10.84 16.30
N GLU A 119 5.18 9.68 16.04
CA GLU A 119 5.25 9.06 14.73
C GLU A 119 3.87 8.66 14.21
N TYR A 120 3.04 8.03 15.05
CA TYR A 120 1.68 7.65 14.66
C TYR A 120 0.79 8.86 14.41
N ARG A 121 0.88 9.91 15.24
CA ARG A 121 0.17 11.17 14.98
C ARG A 121 0.60 11.79 13.65
N ARG A 122 1.90 11.88 13.41
CA ARG A 122 2.46 12.38 12.14
C ARG A 122 2.00 11.55 10.94
N TYR A 123 1.95 10.22 11.07
CA TYR A 123 1.48 9.32 10.03
C TYR A 123 0.01 9.59 9.66
N VAL A 124 -0.87 9.70 10.66
CA VAL A 124 -2.28 10.04 10.47
C VAL A 124 -2.43 11.42 9.81
N ASP A 125 -1.72 12.43 10.30
CA ASP A 125 -1.71 13.77 9.71
C ASP A 125 -1.28 13.76 8.25
N ARG A 126 -0.25 12.96 7.94
CA ARG A 126 0.26 12.83 6.57
C ARG A 126 -0.75 12.16 5.65
N LYS A 127 -1.45 11.12 6.10
CA LYS A 127 -2.51 10.46 5.31
C LYS A 127 -3.66 11.43 5.00
N VAL A 128 -4.11 12.21 5.99
CA VAL A 128 -5.12 13.24 5.76
C VAL A 128 -4.61 14.33 4.81
N GLN A 129 -3.35 14.78 4.97
CA GLN A 129 -2.77 15.79 4.09
C GLN A 129 -2.69 15.32 2.62
N LEU A 130 -2.30 14.05 2.38
CA LEU A 130 -2.25 13.47 1.04
C LEU A 130 -3.65 13.37 0.42
N GLY A 131 -4.65 12.90 1.17
CA GLY A 131 -6.03 12.87 0.68
C GLY A 131 -6.58 14.26 0.31
N ARG A 132 -6.21 15.31 1.07
CA ARG A 132 -6.53 16.70 0.71
C ARG A 132 -5.85 17.15 -0.59
N ARG A 133 -4.57 16.80 -0.80
CA ARG A 133 -3.84 17.10 -2.06
C ARG A 133 -4.45 16.38 -3.26
N ASN A 134 -5.00 15.19 -3.04
CA ASN A 134 -5.74 14.42 -4.04
C ASN A 134 -7.18 14.92 -4.24
N GLY A 135 -7.61 15.97 -3.52
CA GLY A 135 -8.94 16.57 -3.68
C GLY A 135 -10.08 15.82 -2.99
N LEU A 136 -9.80 14.83 -2.13
CA LEU A 136 -10.83 13.98 -1.51
C LEU A 136 -11.74 14.71 -0.50
N LEU A 137 -11.36 15.92 -0.08
CA LEU A 137 -12.18 16.78 0.76
C LEU A 137 -13.19 17.62 -0.04
N LEU A 138 -13.05 17.69 -1.36
CA LEU A 138 -13.93 18.47 -2.22
C LEU A 138 -15.27 17.74 -2.43
N ALA A 139 -16.35 18.50 -2.65
CA ALA A 139 -17.61 17.93 -3.08
C ALA A 139 -17.43 17.27 -4.46
N SER A 140 -17.97 16.08 -4.66
CA SER A 140 -18.03 15.45 -5.98
C SER A 140 -18.96 16.29 -6.85
N VAL A 141 -18.42 16.86 -7.93
CA VAL A 141 -19.19 17.53 -8.98
C VAL A 141 -19.92 16.50 -9.83
#